data_AF-A0A3R0XWT7-F1
#
_entry.id   AF-A0A3R0XWT7-F1
#
_cell.length_a   1.000
_cell.length_b   1.000
_cell.length_c   1.000
_cell.angle_alpha   90.00
_cell.angle_beta   90.00
_cell.angle_gamma   90.00
#
_symmetry.space_group_name_H-M   'P 1'
#
loop_
_entity.id
_entity.type
_entity.pdbx_description
1 polymer ?
#
loop_
_entity_poly.entity_id
_entity_poly.type
_entity_poly.pdbx_seq_one_letter_code
_entity_poly.pdbx_strand_id
1 'polypeptide(L)'
;MNHENGLYFHDRDSLANAINVPAYYDLSAELIADEIFNNKENTLQVSAAATDVIAERQRQITDEGFTPEQDDKYDREELVSAAISYIRLATIWKDKDPVSYRNCCTPMSWPWSPEWWKPTNPRRDMIKGIALLIAALERRDRKEAAQ
;
A
#
# COMPACT_ATOMS: atom_id res chain seq x y z
N MET A 1 -36.90 -20.42 -14.91
CA MET A 1 -35.44 -20.18 -14.97
C MET A 1 -35.06 -19.64 -13.61
N ASN A 2 -34.24 -20.38 -12.86
CA ASN A 2 -34.01 -20.14 -11.44
C ASN A 2 -33.13 -18.91 -11.26
N HIS A 3 -33.75 -17.85 -10.74
CA HIS A 3 -33.11 -16.64 -10.23
C HIS A 3 -32.67 -16.91 -8.79
N GLU A 4 -31.49 -17.48 -8.59
CA GLU A 4 -30.90 -17.56 -7.25
C GLU A 4 -29.46 -17.05 -7.29
N ASN A 5 -29.28 -15.87 -6.67
CA ASN A 5 -28.03 -15.27 -6.17
C ASN A 5 -27.36 -14.11 -6.93
N GLY A 6 -28.01 -13.53 -7.95
CA GLY A 6 -27.62 -12.21 -8.51
C GLY A 6 -28.58 -11.10 -8.08
N LEU A 7 -28.06 -9.94 -7.64
CA LEU A 7 -28.86 -8.71 -7.58
C LEU A 7 -28.97 -8.20 -9.02
N TYR A 8 -30.01 -8.61 -9.73
CA TYR A 8 -30.27 -8.15 -11.08
C TYR A 8 -31.06 -6.85 -11.02
N PHE A 9 -30.47 -5.75 -11.49
CA PHE A 9 -31.17 -4.48 -11.67
C PHE A 9 -31.62 -4.39 -13.13
N HIS A 10 -32.92 -4.16 -13.33
CA HIS A 10 -33.52 -4.19 -14.67
C HIS A 10 -33.16 -2.99 -15.55
N ASP A 11 -32.63 -1.92 -14.95
CA ASP A 11 -32.24 -0.69 -15.64
C ASP A 11 -31.11 0.06 -14.92
N ARG A 12 -30.47 0.96 -15.67
CA ARG A 12 -29.28 1.72 -15.24
C ARG A 12 -29.57 2.68 -14.08
N ASP A 13 -30.77 3.26 -14.02
CA ASP A 13 -31.14 4.21 -12.97
C ASP A 13 -31.28 3.51 -11.61
N SER A 14 -31.78 2.28 -11.62
CA SER A 14 -31.86 1.43 -10.44
C SER A 14 -30.48 1.07 -9.88
N LEU A 15 -29.51 0.79 -10.75
CA LEU A 15 -28.12 0.54 -10.35
C LEU A 15 -27.46 1.80 -9.79
N ALA A 16 -27.52 2.91 -10.52
CA ALA A 16 -26.89 4.18 -10.12
C ALA A 16 -27.37 4.67 -8.74
N ASN A 17 -28.68 4.51 -8.46
CA ASN A 17 -29.25 4.82 -7.15
C ASN A 17 -28.76 3.87 -6.04
N ALA A 18 -28.62 2.58 -6.32
CA ALA A 18 -28.19 1.59 -5.33
C ALA A 18 -26.73 1.82 -4.86
N ILE A 19 -25.86 2.33 -5.72
CA ILE A 19 -24.46 2.64 -5.40
C ILE A 19 -24.19 4.12 -5.12
N ASN A 20 -25.22 4.97 -5.15
CA ASN A 20 -25.18 6.41 -4.90
C ASN A 20 -24.15 7.17 -5.76
N VAL A 21 -24.15 6.89 -7.06
CA VAL A 21 -23.25 7.53 -8.05
C VAL A 21 -24.09 8.12 -9.19
N PRO A 22 -23.79 9.33 -9.71
CA PRO A 22 -24.52 9.85 -10.86
C PRO A 22 -24.32 8.96 -12.09
N ALA A 23 -25.41 8.66 -12.81
CA ALA A 23 -25.43 7.79 -13.98
C ALA A 23 -24.68 8.44 -15.16
N TYR A 24 -23.35 8.41 -15.15
CA TYR A 24 -22.53 8.87 -16.26
C TYR A 24 -22.09 7.70 -17.16
N TYR A 25 -22.15 7.98 -18.46
CA TYR A 25 -22.13 7.06 -19.60
C TYR A 25 -20.76 6.45 -19.95
N ASP A 26 -19.84 6.32 -19.00
CA ASP A 26 -18.49 5.83 -19.32
C ASP A 26 -18.37 4.32 -19.08
N LEU A 27 -17.76 3.60 -20.02
CA LEU A 27 -17.59 2.13 -19.99
C LEU A 27 -16.93 1.64 -18.68
N SER A 28 -16.22 2.53 -17.98
CA SER A 28 -15.66 2.28 -16.66
C SER A 28 -16.73 1.91 -15.62
N ALA A 29 -17.92 2.51 -15.65
CA ALA A 29 -18.99 2.21 -14.70
C ALA A 29 -19.60 0.82 -14.95
N GLU A 30 -19.70 0.40 -16.20
CA GLU A 30 -20.15 -0.95 -16.57
C GLU A 30 -19.12 -2.01 -16.19
N LEU A 31 -17.83 -1.74 -16.41
CA LEU A 31 -16.74 -2.64 -16.03
C LEU A 31 -16.66 -2.82 -14.49
N ILE A 32 -16.79 -1.72 -13.75
CA ILE A 32 -16.82 -1.73 -12.27
C ILE A 32 -18.06 -2.46 -11.76
N ALA A 33 -19.22 -2.25 -12.38
CA ALA A 33 -20.43 -2.97 -12.01
C ALA A 33 -20.32 -4.48 -12.30
N ASP A 34 -19.78 -4.87 -13.45
CA ASP A 34 -19.59 -6.28 -13.79
C ASP A 34 -18.62 -6.96 -12.81
N GLU A 35 -17.55 -6.27 -12.43
CA GLU A 35 -16.56 -6.76 -11.46
C GLU A 35 -17.13 -6.87 -10.03
N ILE A 36 -17.98 -5.94 -9.61
CA ILE A 36 -18.63 -5.98 -8.28
C ILE A 36 -19.75 -7.04 -8.22
N PHE A 37 -20.54 -7.21 -9.28
CA PHE A 37 -21.74 -8.04 -9.24
C PHE A 37 -21.54 -9.48 -9.75
N ASN A 38 -20.64 -9.72 -10.70
CA ASN A 38 -20.37 -11.08 -11.22
C ASN A 38 -19.25 -11.82 -10.49
N ASN A 39 -18.41 -11.12 -9.71
CA ASN A 39 -17.28 -11.74 -9.01
C ASN A 39 -17.59 -12.05 -7.52
N LYS A 40 -18.82 -12.52 -7.24
CA LYS A 40 -19.31 -12.82 -5.88
C LYS A 40 -18.57 -13.94 -5.14
N GLU A 41 -17.58 -14.59 -5.76
CA GLU A 41 -16.79 -15.69 -5.19
C GLU A 41 -15.29 -15.35 -5.06
N ASN A 42 -14.89 -14.08 -5.20
CA ASN A 42 -13.53 -13.67 -4.85
C ASN A 42 -13.53 -12.41 -3.97
N THR A 43 -14.23 -12.47 -2.83
CA THR A 43 -13.84 -11.67 -1.67
C THR A 43 -12.49 -12.19 -1.16
N LEU A 44 -11.41 -11.82 -1.86
CA LEU A 44 -10.09 -11.78 -1.27
C LEU A 44 -10.22 -10.84 -0.07
N GLN A 45 -10.44 -11.39 1.14
CA GLN A 45 -10.36 -10.59 2.34
C GLN A 45 -8.94 -10.04 2.43
N VAL A 46 -8.75 -8.81 1.97
CA VAL A 46 -7.50 -8.08 2.14
C VAL A 46 -7.29 -7.93 3.64
N SER A 47 -6.26 -8.62 4.16
CA SER A 47 -5.97 -8.59 5.59
C SER A 47 -5.71 -7.16 6.06
N ALA A 48 -5.99 -6.87 7.33
CA ALA A 48 -5.67 -5.57 7.92
C ALA A 48 -4.20 -5.19 7.73
N ALA A 49 -3.28 -6.17 7.74
CA ALA A 49 -1.86 -5.93 7.46
C ALA A 49 -1.60 -5.45 6.02
N ALA A 50 -2.29 -6.00 5.04
CA ALA A 50 -2.17 -5.57 3.65
C ALA A 50 -2.75 -4.16 3.46
N THR A 51 -3.91 -3.88 4.07
CA THR A 51 -4.50 -2.54 4.07
C THR A 51 -3.57 -1.50 4.73
N ASP A 52 -2.96 -1.83 5.87
CA ASP A 52 -2.04 -0.94 6.58
C ASP A 52 -0.79 -0.61 5.75
N VAL A 53 -0.28 -1.58 4.97
CA VAL A 53 0.88 -1.38 4.08
C VAL A 53 0.54 -0.45 2.93
N ILE A 54 -0.61 -0.63 2.30
CA ILE A 54 -1.08 0.26 1.22
C ILE A 54 -1.27 1.68 1.78
N ALA A 55 -1.93 1.81 2.93
CA ALA A 55 -2.12 3.10 3.60
C ALA A 55 -0.78 3.76 3.94
N GLU A 56 0.22 2.99 4.38
CA GLU A 56 1.55 3.53 4.66
C GLU A 56 2.29 3.99 3.39
N ARG A 57 2.20 3.24 2.29
CA ARG A 57 2.78 3.68 1.02
C ARG A 57 2.16 5.01 0.58
N GLN A 58 0.85 5.14 0.68
CA GLN A 58 0.16 6.40 0.38
C GLN A 58 0.60 7.54 1.30
N ARG A 59 0.76 7.28 2.60
CA ARG A 59 1.26 8.27 3.58
C ARG A 59 2.68 8.72 3.27
N GLN A 60 3.58 7.80 2.90
CA GLN A 60 4.96 8.15 2.51
C GLN A 60 4.97 9.10 1.30
N ILE A 61 4.09 8.88 0.32
CA ILE A 61 3.96 9.76 -0.84
C ILE A 61 3.36 11.12 -0.44
N THR A 62 2.26 11.13 0.31
CA THR A 62 1.46 12.33 0.56
C THR A 62 1.99 13.21 1.69
N ASP A 63 2.46 12.61 2.79
CA ASP A 63 2.89 13.33 3.98
C ASP A 63 4.40 13.57 3.99
N GLU A 64 5.20 12.61 3.52
CA GLU A 64 6.67 12.71 3.53
C GLU A 64 7.24 13.17 2.17
N GLY A 65 6.41 13.19 1.12
CA GLY A 65 6.82 13.61 -0.22
C GLY A 65 7.70 12.58 -0.94
N PHE A 66 7.72 11.31 -0.52
CA PHE A 66 8.49 10.24 -1.14
C PHE A 66 7.80 9.72 -2.39
N THR A 67 7.80 10.56 -3.44
CA THR A 67 7.06 10.27 -4.68
C THR A 67 7.78 9.21 -5.54
N PRO A 68 7.03 8.47 -6.39
CA PRO A 68 7.62 7.55 -7.36
C PRO A 68 8.77 8.16 -8.18
N GLU A 69 8.67 9.42 -8.58
CA GLU A 69 9.69 10.13 -9.36
C GLU A 69 10.95 10.44 -8.54
N GLN A 70 10.81 10.60 -7.22
CA GLN A 70 11.97 10.70 -6.33
C GLN A 70 12.61 9.34 -6.11
N ASP A 71 11.78 8.31 -5.92
CA ASP A 71 12.24 6.93 -5.75
C ASP A 71 13.10 6.46 -6.94
N ASP A 72 12.75 6.89 -8.16
CA ASP A 72 13.49 6.57 -9.38
C ASP A 72 14.95 7.07 -9.38
N LYS A 73 15.27 8.06 -8.54
CA LYS A 73 16.63 8.60 -8.37
C LYS A 73 17.53 7.70 -7.52
N TYR A 74 16.97 6.71 -6.81
CA TYR A 74 17.73 5.77 -6.00
C TYR A 74 18.10 4.52 -6.81
N ASP A 75 19.39 4.36 -7.14
CA ASP A 75 19.88 3.29 -8.01
C ASP A 75 20.83 2.29 -7.35
N ARG A 76 21.11 2.44 -6.06
CA ARG A 76 22.01 1.57 -5.27
C ARG A 76 21.27 0.90 -4.12
N GLU A 77 20.04 0.47 -4.38
CA GLU A 77 19.21 -0.28 -3.43
C GLU A 77 18.89 0.49 -2.14
N GLU A 78 18.92 1.82 -2.17
CA GLU A 78 18.65 2.65 -0.98
C GLU A 78 17.28 2.32 -0.37
N LEU A 79 16.21 2.21 -1.19
CA LEU A 79 14.86 1.86 -0.72
C LEU A 79 14.82 0.51 0.00
N VAL A 80 15.50 -0.50 -0.54
CA VAL A 80 15.59 -1.84 0.08
C VAL A 80 16.40 -1.77 1.38
N SER A 81 17.49 -1.01 1.40
CA SER A 81 18.31 -0.83 2.60
C SER A 81 17.56 -0.12 3.74
N ALA A 82 16.75 0.88 3.40
CA ALA A 82 15.84 1.54 4.33
C ALA A 82 14.76 0.58 4.85
N ALA A 83 14.17 -0.23 3.98
CA ALA A 83 13.19 -1.24 4.36
C ALA A 83 13.74 -2.27 5.36
N ILE A 84 14.91 -2.85 5.04
CA ILE A 84 15.60 -3.81 5.89
C ILE A 84 15.91 -3.19 7.27
N SER A 85 16.28 -1.92 7.31
CA SER A 85 16.60 -1.22 8.55
C SER A 85 15.41 -1.21 9.52
N TYR A 86 14.20 -0.88 9.04
CA TYR A 86 12.99 -0.94 9.87
C TYR A 86 12.61 -2.38 10.26
N ILE A 87 12.65 -3.33 9.31
CA ILE A 87 12.30 -4.73 9.59
C ILE A 87 13.25 -5.35 10.63
N ARG A 88 14.56 -5.09 10.52
CA ARG A 88 15.55 -5.56 11.50
C ARG A 88 15.34 -4.94 12.87
N LEU A 89 15.05 -3.64 12.95
CA LEU A 89 14.71 -3.01 14.22
C LEU A 89 13.50 -3.70 14.86
N ALA A 90 12.41 -3.82 14.11
CA ALA A 90 11.18 -4.46 14.58
C ALA A 90 11.39 -5.91 15.04
N THR A 91 12.34 -6.63 14.45
CA THR A 91 12.65 -8.03 14.81
C THR A 91 13.55 -8.12 16.05
N ILE A 92 14.65 -7.38 16.08
CA ILE A 92 15.66 -7.48 17.14
C ILE A 92 15.20 -6.80 18.42
N TRP A 93 14.43 -5.71 18.31
CA TRP A 93 14.01 -4.87 19.43
C TRP A 93 12.52 -5.06 19.78
N LYS A 94 11.88 -6.16 19.35
CA LYS A 94 10.45 -6.41 19.54
C LYS A 94 9.98 -6.34 21.02
N ASP A 95 10.86 -6.70 21.95
CA ASP A 95 10.59 -6.76 23.39
C ASP A 95 11.20 -5.58 24.17
N LYS A 96 11.77 -4.58 23.48
CA LYS A 96 12.31 -3.37 24.13
C LYS A 96 11.18 -2.46 24.57
N ASP A 97 11.42 -1.71 25.64
CA ASP A 97 10.45 -0.72 26.09
C ASP A 97 10.22 0.36 25.01
N PRO A 98 9.02 0.96 24.97
CA PRO A 98 8.66 1.90 23.90
C PRO A 98 9.53 3.17 23.81
N VAL A 99 10.20 3.57 24.90
CA VAL A 99 11.07 4.76 24.90
C VAL A 99 12.40 4.40 24.27
N SER A 100 13.04 3.31 24.72
CA SER A 100 14.27 2.82 24.10
C SER A 100 14.08 2.51 22.62
N TYR A 101 12.95 1.89 22.24
CA TYR A 101 12.66 1.55 20.85
C TYR A 101 12.64 2.79 19.93
N ARG A 102 11.96 3.86 20.34
CA ARG A 102 11.84 5.08 19.54
C ARG A 102 13.11 5.92 19.51
N ASN A 103 13.95 5.80 20.53
CA ASN A 103 15.22 6.51 20.64
C ASN A 103 16.42 5.67 20.15
N CYS A 104 16.17 4.58 19.41
CA CYS A 104 17.25 3.76 18.90
C CYS A 104 18.11 4.54 17.91
N CYS A 105 19.42 4.29 17.91
CA CYS A 105 20.32 4.89 16.94
C CYS A 105 19.93 4.49 15.51
N THR A 106 20.14 5.39 14.56
CA THR A 106 20.04 5.09 13.13
C THR A 106 20.99 3.95 12.78
N PRO A 107 20.51 2.86 12.16
CA PRO A 107 21.37 1.74 11.80
C PRO A 107 22.32 2.13 10.66
N MET A 108 23.51 1.51 10.61
CA MET A 108 24.49 1.76 9.55
C MET A 108 23.97 1.44 8.14
N SER A 109 22.97 0.56 8.04
CA SER A 109 22.28 0.24 6.78
C SER A 109 21.27 1.31 6.33
N TRP A 110 20.97 2.30 7.16
CA TRP A 110 20.06 3.37 6.76
C TRP A 110 20.73 4.27 5.72
N PRO A 111 20.14 4.46 4.53
CA PRO A 111 20.82 5.11 3.40
C PRO A 111 20.74 6.65 3.41
N TRP A 112 19.91 7.24 4.28
CA TRP A 112 19.61 8.67 4.27
C TRP A 112 20.07 9.37 5.56
N SER A 113 19.88 10.69 5.64
CA SER A 113 20.21 11.44 6.85
C SER A 113 19.50 10.85 8.09
N PRO A 114 20.18 10.78 9.25
CA PRO A 114 19.60 10.25 10.50
C PRO A 114 18.28 10.92 10.92
N GLU A 115 18.03 12.16 10.51
CA GLU A 115 16.77 12.88 10.82
C GLU A 115 15.52 12.22 10.19
N TRP A 116 15.70 11.44 9.12
CA TRP A 116 14.63 10.68 8.47
C TRP A 116 14.39 9.31 9.12
N TRP A 117 15.24 8.92 10.07
CA TRP A 117 15.04 7.71 10.85
C TRP A 117 14.01 7.97 11.96
N LYS A 118 12.78 7.48 11.76
CA LYS A 118 11.63 7.76 12.63
C LYS A 118 10.98 6.45 13.13
N PRO A 119 11.66 5.65 13.96
CA PRO A 119 11.09 4.40 14.48
C PRO A 119 9.88 4.69 15.39
N THR A 120 8.91 3.78 15.42
CA THR A 120 7.64 4.00 16.16
C THR A 120 7.28 2.86 17.11
N ASN A 121 7.11 1.66 16.56
CA ASN A 121 6.91 0.40 17.28
C ASN A 121 7.11 -0.76 16.30
N PRO A 122 7.32 -2.00 16.79
CA PRO A 122 7.64 -3.14 15.92
C PRO A 122 6.66 -3.34 14.76
N ARG A 123 5.34 -3.39 15.02
CA ARG A 123 4.35 -3.60 13.96
C ARG A 123 4.39 -2.47 12.92
N ARG A 124 4.38 -1.22 13.39
CA ARG A 124 4.34 -0.05 12.52
C ARG A 124 5.60 0.06 11.66
N ASP A 125 6.75 -0.30 12.19
CA ASP A 125 8.00 -0.23 11.45
C ASP A 125 8.14 -1.39 10.46
N MET A 126 7.59 -2.58 10.74
CA MET A 126 7.42 -3.61 9.69
C MET A 126 6.56 -3.10 8.53
N ILE A 127 5.46 -2.42 8.82
CA ILE A 127 4.58 -1.83 7.80
C ILE A 127 5.34 -0.78 6.96
N LYS A 128 6.11 0.12 7.58
CA LYS A 128 6.98 1.08 6.87
C LYS A 128 7.99 0.37 5.97
N GLY A 129 8.61 -0.69 6.49
CA GLY A 129 9.59 -1.47 5.75
C GLY A 129 8.98 -2.16 4.53
N ILE A 130 7.81 -2.78 4.67
CA ILE A 130 7.12 -3.40 3.53
C ILE A 130 6.68 -2.34 2.51
N ALA A 131 6.18 -1.18 2.94
CA ALA A 131 5.84 -0.09 2.03
C ALA A 131 7.06 0.42 1.23
N LEU A 132 8.24 0.48 1.85
CA LEU A 132 9.50 0.81 1.17
C LEU A 132 9.95 -0.28 0.18
N LEU A 133 9.68 -1.57 0.46
CA LEU A 133 9.92 -2.64 -0.52
C LEU A 133 8.98 -2.53 -1.72
N ILE A 134 7.72 -2.16 -1.51
CA ILE A 134 6.79 -1.86 -2.61
C ILE A 134 7.36 -0.72 -3.47
N ALA A 135 7.79 0.39 -2.85
CA ALA A 135 8.42 1.49 -3.57
C ALA A 135 9.63 1.04 -4.41
N ALA A 136 10.47 0.15 -3.86
CA ALA A 136 11.62 -0.41 -4.56
C ALA A 136 11.23 -1.26 -5.78
N LEU A 137 10.18 -2.08 -5.65
CA LEU A 137 9.64 -2.90 -6.75
C LEU A 137 8.99 -2.02 -7.83
N GLU A 138 8.13 -1.07 -7.44
CA GLU A 138 7.51 -0.12 -8.36
C GLU A 138 8.55 0.62 -9.22
N ARG A 139 9.68 1.01 -8.61
CA ARG A 139 10.80 1.65 -9.29
C ARG A 139 11.50 0.70 -10.29
N ARG A 140 11.67 -0.57 -9.94
CA ARG A 140 12.23 -1.59 -10.85
C ARG A 140 11.28 -1.86 -12.02
N ASP A 141 9.98 -2.02 -11.74
CA ASP A 141 8.96 -2.25 -12.75
C ASP A 141 8.89 -1.08 -13.76
N ARG A 142 8.94 0.17 -13.28
CA ARG A 142 9.04 1.35 -14.16
C ARG A 142 10.30 1.35 -15.02
N LYS A 143 11.45 0.97 -14.43
CA LYS A 143 12.72 0.90 -15.15
C LYS A 143 12.70 -0.18 -16.24
N GLU A 144 12.10 -1.34 -15.96
CA GLU A 144 11.95 -2.44 -16.92
C GLU A 144 10.99 -2.06 -18.05
N ALA A 145 9.88 -1.38 -17.75
CA ALA A 145 8.93 -0.91 -18.76
C ALA A 145 9.49 0.20 -19.70
N ALA A 146 10.58 0.87 -19.29
CA ALA A 146 11.24 1.91 -20.08
C ALA A 146 12.39 1.39 -20.98
N GLN A 147 12.72 0.10 -20.93
CA GLN A 147 13.73 -0.57 -21.75
C GLN A 147 13.12 -1.18 -23.01
#